data_AF-A0A2V8CNQ7-F1
#
_entry.id   AF-A0A2V8CNQ7-F1
#
_cell.length_a   1.000
_cell.length_b   1.000
_cell.length_c   1.000
_cell.angle_alpha   90.00
_cell.angle_beta   90.00
_cell.angle_gamma   90.00
#
_symmetry.space_group_name_H-M   'P 1'
#
loop_
_entity.id
_entity.type
_entity.pdbx_description
1 polymer ?
#
loop_
_entity_poly.entity_id
_entity_poly.type
_entity_poly.pdbx_seq_one_letter_code
_entity_poly.pdbx_strand_id
1 'polypeptide(L)'
;MLPELSRGFKWVQATHGPALVCEALDTCADHLFTTRSWILGSAADGERVPGWDEVAGAIGVSRLDLMRARQVHGAAVVVHKKGRERGHRLEDADILVTDDSSVALAIQTADCVPLLIGDRRTGCVAAAHAGWRGLAARVPQIAVEALGREFGSRAGDLVAAIGPSISAPRYEVGAEVRVRFEQTGCTSEQLTRWFSKA
;
A
#
# COMPACT_ATOMS: atom_id res chain seq x y z
N MET A 1 11.11 -0.30 22.32
CA MET A 1 12.27 -0.43 21.41
C MET A 1 11.72 -0.70 20.02
N LEU A 2 12.20 0.00 18.99
CA LEU A 2 11.80 -0.24 17.60
C LEU A 2 12.49 -1.53 17.10
N PRO A 3 11.85 -2.32 16.21
CA PRO A 3 12.43 -3.56 15.72
C PRO A 3 13.64 -3.31 14.80
N GLU A 4 14.51 -4.32 14.69
CA GLU A 4 15.52 -4.37 13.63
C GLU A 4 14.87 -4.42 12.25
N LEU A 5 15.49 -3.74 11.30
CA LEU A 5 14.96 -3.57 9.95
C LEU A 5 15.62 -4.52 8.97
N SER A 6 14.86 -4.93 7.95
CA SER A 6 15.45 -5.50 6.75
C SER A 6 16.28 -4.44 6.00
N ARG A 7 17.24 -4.90 5.20
CA ARG A 7 18.04 -4.02 4.34
C ARG A 7 17.13 -3.19 3.43
N GLY A 8 17.42 -1.90 3.29
CA GLY A 8 16.69 -0.98 2.40
C GLY A 8 15.58 -0.18 3.08
N PHE A 9 15.42 -0.31 4.40
CA PHE A 9 14.52 0.53 5.20
C PHE A 9 15.28 1.25 6.30
N LYS A 10 14.81 2.46 6.66
CA LYS A 10 15.31 3.24 7.79
C LYS A 10 14.16 3.81 8.61
N TRP A 11 14.38 3.92 9.91
CA TRP A 11 13.50 4.68 10.79
C TRP A 11 13.73 6.18 10.59
N VAL A 12 12.64 6.93 10.49
CA VAL A 12 12.63 8.39 10.50
C VAL A 12 11.74 8.90 11.62
N GLN A 13 12.05 10.08 12.13
CA GLN A 13 11.21 10.78 13.08
C GLN A 13 10.32 11.77 12.31
N ALA A 14 9.05 11.40 12.11
CA ALA A 14 8.06 12.33 11.59
C ALA A 14 7.41 13.12 12.73
N THR A 15 6.66 14.17 12.38
CA THR A 15 6.03 15.12 13.33
C THR A 15 5.24 14.42 14.44
N HIS A 16 4.52 13.34 14.12
CA HIS A 16 3.62 12.64 15.05
C HIS A 16 4.13 11.26 15.50
N GLY A 17 5.40 10.96 15.24
CA GLY A 17 6.04 9.75 15.75
C GLY A 17 7.02 9.09 14.77
N PRO A 18 7.60 7.95 15.18
CA PRO A 18 8.47 7.19 14.29
C PRO A 18 7.66 6.64 13.12
N ALA A 19 8.27 6.69 11.95
CA ALA A 19 7.77 6.09 10.72
C ALA A 19 8.91 5.36 10.00
N LEU A 20 8.56 4.43 9.14
CA LEU A 20 9.52 3.70 8.32
C LEU A 20 9.51 4.27 6.90
N VAL A 21 10.68 4.38 6.27
CA VAL A 21 10.81 4.71 4.85
C VAL A 21 11.71 3.72 4.15
N CYS A 22 11.46 3.50 2.87
CA CYS A 22 12.24 2.67 1.97
C CYS A 22 13.24 3.52 1.20
N GLU A 23 14.53 3.23 1.36
CA GLU A 23 15.62 3.99 0.74
C GLU A 23 15.56 3.97 -0.79
N ALA A 24 15.05 2.89 -1.38
CA ALA A 24 14.91 2.81 -2.84
C ALA A 24 13.82 3.75 -3.37
N LEU A 25 12.74 3.94 -2.59
CA LEU A 25 11.57 4.70 -2.99
C LEU A 25 11.78 6.22 -2.77
N ASP A 26 12.71 6.61 -1.88
CA ASP A 26 13.20 8.00 -1.72
C ASP A 26 13.67 8.62 -3.06
N THR A 27 14.02 7.79 -4.05
CA THR A 27 14.46 8.26 -5.38
C THR A 27 13.34 8.73 -6.30
N CYS A 28 12.07 8.49 -5.96
CA CYS A 28 10.95 8.84 -6.83
C CYS A 28 9.66 9.30 -6.13
N ALA A 29 9.50 9.08 -4.83
CA ALA A 29 8.31 9.53 -4.11
C ALA A 29 8.56 9.76 -2.62
N ASP A 30 8.05 10.86 -2.09
CA ASP A 30 7.86 11.03 -0.65
C ASP A 30 6.87 9.97 -0.16
N HIS A 31 7.23 9.26 0.90
CA HIS A 31 6.42 8.18 1.43
C HIS A 31 6.78 7.89 2.89
N LEU A 32 5.88 7.20 3.59
CA LEU A 32 6.13 6.67 4.91
C LEU A 32 5.22 5.47 5.20
N PHE A 33 5.66 4.60 6.10
CA PHE A 33 4.82 3.61 6.76
C PHE A 33 4.70 4.02 8.24
N THR A 34 3.49 4.37 8.67
CA THR A 34 3.22 4.75 10.05
C THR A 34 3.37 3.57 11.01
N THR A 35 3.55 3.86 12.29
CA THR A 35 3.52 2.85 13.35
C THR A 35 2.21 2.94 14.15
N ARG A 36 2.02 2.01 15.10
CA ARG A 36 0.85 2.00 16.00
C ARG A 36 0.68 3.24 16.89
N SER A 37 1.66 4.15 16.94
CA SER A 37 1.51 5.41 17.68
C SER A 37 0.53 6.36 16.99
N TRP A 38 0.21 6.13 15.71
CA TRP A 38 -0.70 6.92 14.91
C TRP A 38 -2.08 6.28 14.95
N ILE A 39 -3.05 6.97 15.55
CA ILE A 39 -4.39 6.43 15.76
C ILE A 39 -5.30 6.85 14.61
N LEU A 40 -5.44 5.97 13.62
CA LEU A 40 -6.09 6.29 12.34
C LEU A 40 -7.60 5.96 12.31
N GLY A 41 -8.16 5.28 13.32
CA GLY A 41 -9.55 4.81 13.31
C GLY A 41 -9.91 3.95 12.09
N SER A 42 -11.19 3.71 11.84
CA SER A 42 -11.68 2.87 10.74
C SER A 42 -12.37 3.68 9.63
N ALA A 43 -12.59 3.06 8.46
CA ALA A 43 -13.41 3.65 7.39
C ALA A 43 -14.86 3.94 7.83
N ALA A 44 -15.38 3.20 8.82
CA ALA A 44 -16.72 3.43 9.39
C ALA A 44 -16.77 4.66 10.32
N ASP A 45 -15.63 5.04 10.90
CA ASP A 45 -15.53 6.22 11.77
C ASP A 45 -15.55 7.55 10.99
N GLY A 46 -15.43 7.47 9.66
CA GLY A 46 -15.45 8.61 8.74
C GLY A 46 -14.15 9.42 8.78
N GLU A 47 -14.28 10.75 8.60
CA GLU A 47 -13.19 11.73 8.64
C GLU A 47 -12.83 12.18 10.08
N ARG A 48 -13.53 11.70 11.12
CA ARG A 48 -13.51 12.27 12.49
C ARG A 48 -12.31 11.88 13.36
N VAL A 49 -11.23 11.40 12.78
CA VAL A 49 -10.09 10.88 13.55
C VAL A 49 -8.85 11.74 13.27
N PRO A 50 -8.33 12.47 14.29
CA PRO A 50 -7.19 13.37 14.12
C PRO A 50 -5.96 12.72 13.48
N GLY A 51 -5.77 11.41 13.66
CA GLY A 51 -4.62 10.70 13.10
C GLY A 51 -4.48 10.80 11.58
N TRP A 52 -5.56 11.03 10.83
CA TRP A 52 -5.41 11.26 9.38
C TRP A 52 -4.90 12.66 9.04
N ASP A 53 -5.18 13.66 9.86
CA ASP A 53 -4.57 15.00 9.74
C ASP A 53 -3.07 14.92 10.05
N GLU A 54 -2.72 14.12 11.05
CA GLU A 54 -1.32 13.84 11.42
C GLU A 54 -0.57 13.20 10.25
N VAL A 55 -1.15 12.19 9.60
CA VAL A 55 -0.58 11.53 8.41
C VAL A 55 -0.40 12.50 7.26
N ALA A 56 -1.43 13.30 6.95
CA ALA A 56 -1.37 14.30 5.90
C ALA A 56 -0.25 15.32 6.16
N GLY A 57 -0.18 15.86 7.38
CA GLY A 57 0.86 16.82 7.77
C GLY A 57 2.27 16.21 7.73
N ALA A 58 2.43 14.93 8.05
CA ALA A 58 3.72 14.26 8.05
C ALA A 58 4.27 13.97 6.65
N ILE A 59 3.39 13.74 5.67
CA ILE A 59 3.77 13.58 4.26
C ILE A 59 3.81 14.93 3.52
N GLY A 60 3.35 16.01 4.16
CA GLY A 60 3.42 17.38 3.62
C GLY A 60 2.23 17.79 2.74
N VAL A 61 1.08 17.12 2.86
CA VAL A 61 -0.15 17.48 2.13
C VAL A 61 -1.26 17.92 3.08
N SER A 62 -2.28 18.61 2.55
CA SER A 62 -3.48 18.91 3.35
C SER A 62 -4.30 17.64 3.57
N ARG A 63 -5.19 17.65 4.58
CA ARG A 63 -6.11 16.53 4.83
C ARG A 63 -6.99 16.22 3.62
N LEU A 64 -7.39 17.26 2.90
CA LEU A 64 -8.20 17.15 1.69
C LEU A 64 -7.41 16.54 0.55
N ASP A 65 -6.08 16.63 0.57
CA ASP A 65 -5.13 16.11 -0.42
C ASP A 65 -4.59 14.70 -0.06
N LEU A 66 -5.00 14.14 1.08
CA LEU A 66 -4.79 12.73 1.41
C LEU A 66 -5.91 11.87 0.82
N MET A 67 -5.59 11.09 -0.20
CA MET A 67 -6.52 10.18 -0.88
C MET A 67 -6.57 8.82 -0.18
N ARG A 68 -7.78 8.36 0.11
CA ARG A 68 -8.07 7.08 0.78
C ARG A 68 -9.18 6.33 0.04
N ALA A 69 -9.34 5.05 0.34
CA ALA A 69 -10.47 4.22 -0.10
C ALA A 69 -11.07 3.43 1.06
N ARG A 70 -12.29 2.94 0.86
CA ARG A 70 -12.88 1.89 1.69
C ARG A 70 -12.30 0.55 1.22
N GLN A 71 -11.31 0.05 1.94
CA GLN A 71 -10.66 -1.22 1.63
C GLN A 71 -11.62 -2.39 1.86
N VAL A 72 -11.83 -3.20 0.82
CA VAL A 72 -12.78 -4.32 0.81
C VAL A 72 -12.10 -5.67 0.58
N HIS A 73 -10.76 -5.72 0.66
CA HIS A 73 -9.95 -6.90 0.38
C HIS A 73 -10.16 -7.47 -1.04
N GLY A 74 -10.49 -6.57 -1.97
CA GLY A 74 -10.62 -6.85 -3.40
C GLY A 74 -9.38 -6.44 -4.18
N ALA A 75 -9.58 -6.03 -5.43
CA ALA A 75 -8.53 -5.60 -6.34
C ALA A 75 -8.96 -4.41 -7.24
N ALA A 76 -10.00 -3.69 -6.82
CA ALA A 76 -10.46 -2.51 -7.54
C ALA A 76 -9.44 -1.37 -7.41
N VAL A 77 -9.32 -0.59 -8.48
CA VAL A 77 -8.37 0.52 -8.62
C VAL A 77 -9.15 1.82 -8.69
N VAL A 78 -8.78 2.79 -7.86
CA VAL A 78 -9.20 4.19 -8.02
C VAL A 78 -8.03 4.98 -8.58
N VAL A 79 -8.31 5.75 -9.63
CA VAL A 79 -7.33 6.56 -10.35
C VAL A 79 -7.64 8.02 -10.10
N HIS A 80 -6.67 8.77 -9.58
CA HIS A 80 -6.73 10.23 -9.55
C HIS A 80 -5.74 10.81 -10.55
N LYS A 81 -6.23 11.62 -11.50
CA LYS A 81 -5.37 12.30 -12.48
C LYS A 81 -5.22 13.77 -12.15
N LYS A 82 -4.03 14.32 -12.37
CA LYS A 82 -3.72 15.73 -12.15
C LYS A 82 -4.75 16.67 -12.77
N GLY A 83 -5.19 17.66 -12.00
CA GLY A 83 -6.17 18.67 -12.44
C GLY A 83 -7.62 18.17 -12.50
N ARG A 84 -7.92 16.97 -11.98
CA ARG A 84 -9.29 16.52 -11.72
C ARG A 84 -9.72 16.90 -10.31
N GLU A 85 -10.99 17.22 -10.14
CA GLU A 85 -11.56 17.35 -8.80
C GLU A 85 -11.66 15.97 -8.14
N ARG A 86 -11.47 15.94 -6.83
CA ARG A 86 -11.60 14.72 -6.02
C ARG A 86 -12.99 14.61 -5.44
N GLY A 87 -13.56 13.41 -5.50
CA GLY A 87 -14.75 13.08 -4.71
C GLY A 87 -14.44 13.11 -3.22
N HIS A 88 -15.40 13.56 -2.42
CA HIS A 88 -15.28 13.57 -0.95
C HIS A 88 -15.66 12.23 -0.30
N ARG A 89 -16.17 11.27 -1.08
CA ARG A 89 -16.60 9.97 -0.58
C ARG A 89 -15.54 8.92 -0.85
N LEU A 90 -15.30 8.07 0.14
CA LEU A 90 -14.45 6.88 -0.02
C LEU A 90 -15.11 5.89 -0.98
N GLU A 91 -14.39 5.53 -2.03
CA GLU A 91 -14.76 4.49 -3.00
C GLU A 91 -14.27 3.11 -2.54
N ASP A 92 -14.89 2.04 -3.02
CA ASP A 92 -14.49 0.67 -2.72
C ASP A 92 -13.30 0.28 -3.58
N ALA A 93 -12.13 0.23 -2.94
CA ALA A 93 -10.90 -0.11 -3.62
C ALA A 93 -9.81 -0.53 -2.63
N ASP A 94 -8.87 -1.28 -3.17
CA ASP A 94 -7.67 -1.70 -2.46
C ASP A 94 -6.40 -1.21 -3.17
N ILE A 95 -6.54 -0.51 -4.29
CA ILE A 95 -5.45 0.08 -5.06
C ILE A 95 -5.80 1.53 -5.38
N LEU A 96 -4.89 2.44 -5.06
CA LEU A 96 -4.96 3.85 -5.41
C LEU A 96 -3.77 4.16 -6.33
N VAL A 97 -3.98 4.97 -7.37
CA VAL A 97 -2.91 5.45 -8.25
C VAL A 97 -3.09 6.93 -8.60
N THR A 98 -1.98 7.67 -8.73
CA THR A 98 -2.02 9.06 -9.18
C THR A 98 -0.73 9.55 -9.86
N ASP A 99 -0.86 10.55 -10.73
CA ASP A 99 0.22 11.37 -11.29
C ASP A 99 0.25 12.81 -10.70
N ASP A 100 -0.62 13.11 -9.73
CA ASP A 100 -0.68 14.42 -9.09
C ASP A 100 0.23 14.48 -7.86
N SER A 101 1.35 15.21 -7.97
CA SER A 101 2.31 15.40 -6.88
C SER A 101 1.77 16.22 -5.70
N SER A 102 0.58 16.82 -5.82
CA SER A 102 -0.09 17.48 -4.70
C SER A 102 -0.90 16.51 -3.84
N VAL A 103 -1.11 15.27 -4.28
CA VAL A 103 -1.96 14.27 -3.62
C VAL A 103 -1.12 13.13 -3.06
N ALA A 104 -1.34 12.80 -1.79
CA ALA A 104 -0.74 11.62 -1.16
C ALA A 104 -1.74 10.46 -1.12
N LEU A 105 -1.28 9.24 -1.37
CA LEU A 105 -2.11 8.04 -1.31
C LEU A 105 -1.96 7.35 0.05
N ALA A 106 -3.07 6.94 0.65
CA ALA A 106 -3.08 6.25 1.93
C ALA A 106 -3.94 4.99 1.91
N ILE A 107 -3.32 3.89 2.36
CA ILE A 107 -3.95 2.61 2.69
C ILE A 107 -3.69 2.30 4.16
N GLN A 108 -4.57 1.52 4.76
CA GLN A 108 -4.47 1.10 6.15
C GLN A 108 -4.24 -0.41 6.23
N THR A 109 -3.30 -0.85 7.06
CA THR A 109 -3.06 -2.27 7.28
C THR A 109 -2.90 -2.59 8.77
N ALA A 110 -3.32 -3.80 9.11
CA ALA A 110 -2.89 -4.55 10.28
C ALA A 110 -2.76 -5.99 9.76
N ASP A 111 -1.54 -6.52 9.75
CA ASP A 111 -1.14 -7.81 9.18
C ASP A 111 -1.11 -7.90 7.63
N CYS A 112 -2.10 -7.35 6.92
CA CYS A 112 -2.11 -7.37 5.45
C CYS A 112 -0.90 -6.61 4.86
N VAL A 113 -0.49 -6.97 3.63
CA VAL A 113 0.71 -6.43 2.99
C VAL A 113 0.43 -5.05 2.37
N PRO A 114 1.05 -3.96 2.85
CA PRO A 114 1.04 -2.67 2.16
C PRO A 114 2.13 -2.65 1.08
N LEU A 115 1.76 -2.24 -0.13
CA LEU A 115 2.68 -2.05 -1.25
C LEU A 115 2.62 -0.59 -1.71
N LEU A 116 3.76 0.10 -1.64
CA LEU A 116 3.92 1.43 -2.23
C LEU A 116 4.78 1.31 -3.48
N ILE A 117 4.37 1.94 -4.57
CA ILE A 117 5.08 1.92 -5.86
C ILE A 117 5.28 3.36 -6.33
N GLY A 118 6.47 3.69 -6.81
CA GLY A 118 6.78 4.97 -7.43
C GLY A 118 7.52 4.77 -8.74
N ASP A 119 7.17 5.56 -9.76
CA ASP A 119 7.82 5.56 -11.06
C ASP A 119 8.88 6.67 -11.13
N ARG A 120 10.16 6.29 -11.30
CA ARG A 120 11.29 7.24 -11.39
C ARG A 120 11.22 8.17 -12.61
N ARG A 121 10.49 7.77 -13.66
CA ARG A 121 10.43 8.52 -14.92
C ARG A 121 9.22 9.45 -14.97
N THR A 122 8.06 8.97 -14.53
CA THR A 122 6.80 9.74 -14.62
C THR A 122 6.46 10.49 -13.34
N GLY A 123 7.02 10.10 -12.19
CA GLY A 123 6.62 10.60 -10.88
C GLY A 123 5.26 10.07 -10.40
N CYS A 124 4.64 9.15 -11.14
CA CYS A 124 3.37 8.54 -10.75
C CYS A 124 3.59 7.55 -9.61
N VAL A 125 2.60 7.45 -8.73
CA VAL A 125 2.65 6.61 -7.53
C VAL A 125 1.43 5.73 -7.39
N ALA A 126 1.59 4.61 -6.70
CA ALA A 126 0.52 3.72 -6.30
C ALA A 126 0.66 3.32 -4.83
N ALA A 127 -0.49 3.14 -4.17
CA ALA A 127 -0.59 2.49 -2.86
C ALA A 127 -1.61 1.35 -2.96
N ALA A 128 -1.19 0.14 -2.60
CA ALA A 128 -2.00 -1.06 -2.73
C ALA A 128 -2.03 -1.89 -1.44
N HIS A 129 -3.24 -2.22 -1.01
CA HIS A 129 -3.53 -3.11 0.11
C HIS A 129 -3.70 -4.55 -0.39
N ALA A 130 -2.81 -5.42 0.05
CA ALA A 130 -2.79 -6.81 -0.37
C ALA A 130 -2.88 -7.76 0.84
N GLY A 131 -4.11 -7.95 1.34
CA GLY A 131 -4.44 -9.14 2.12
C GLY A 131 -4.37 -10.41 1.27
N TRP A 132 -4.52 -11.60 1.87
CA TRP A 132 -4.40 -12.86 1.11
C TRP A 132 -5.41 -12.96 -0.06
N ARG A 133 -6.62 -12.39 0.09
CA ARG A 133 -7.63 -12.30 -0.99
C ARG A 133 -7.15 -11.39 -2.12
N GLY A 134 -6.59 -10.23 -1.80
CA GLY A 134 -6.01 -9.30 -2.76
C GLY A 134 -4.80 -9.89 -3.49
N LEU A 135 -3.93 -10.61 -2.77
CA LEU A 135 -2.80 -11.33 -3.37
C LEU A 135 -3.28 -12.42 -4.34
N ALA A 136 -4.29 -13.21 -3.96
CA ALA A 136 -4.91 -14.18 -4.87
C ALA A 136 -5.59 -13.51 -6.07
N ALA A 137 -6.09 -12.29 -5.91
CA ALA A 137 -6.65 -11.45 -6.96
C ALA A 137 -5.58 -10.67 -7.76
N ARG A 138 -4.28 -10.90 -7.52
CA ARG A 138 -3.16 -10.28 -8.25
C ARG A 138 -3.05 -8.76 -8.09
N VAL A 139 -3.36 -8.24 -6.90
CA VAL A 139 -3.25 -6.81 -6.56
C VAL A 139 -1.91 -6.18 -6.97
N PRO A 140 -0.73 -6.77 -6.69
CA PRO A 140 0.55 -6.19 -7.12
C PRO A 140 0.66 -6.01 -8.64
N GLN A 141 0.21 -7.01 -9.41
CA GLN A 141 0.23 -6.97 -10.87
C GLN A 141 -0.74 -5.91 -11.40
N ILE A 142 -1.96 -5.86 -10.85
CA ILE A 142 -2.98 -4.89 -11.23
C ILE A 142 -2.51 -3.44 -10.95
N ALA A 143 -1.80 -3.22 -9.84
CA ALA A 143 -1.23 -1.90 -9.54
C ALA A 143 -0.19 -1.45 -10.58
N VAL A 144 0.72 -2.35 -10.97
CA VAL A 144 1.72 -2.09 -12.03
C VAL A 144 1.05 -1.85 -13.38
N GLU A 145 0.06 -2.66 -13.74
CA GLU A 145 -0.71 -2.52 -14.97
C GLU A 145 -1.51 -1.21 -14.99
N ALA A 146 -2.07 -0.78 -13.85
CA ALA A 146 -2.78 0.49 -13.74
C ALA A 146 -1.83 1.68 -13.98
N LEU A 147 -0.65 1.69 -13.36
CA LEU A 147 0.35 2.73 -13.63
C LEU A 147 0.73 2.78 -15.11
N GLY A 148 0.95 1.61 -15.73
CA GLY A 148 1.26 1.50 -17.15
C GLY A 148 0.13 2.01 -18.06
N ARG A 149 -1.11 1.58 -17.79
CA ARG A 149 -2.28 1.94 -18.60
C ARG A 149 -2.65 3.42 -18.45
N GLU A 150 -2.63 3.95 -17.24
CA GLU A 150 -3.15 5.29 -16.95
C GLU A 150 -2.15 6.40 -17.23
N PHE A 151 -0.85 6.12 -17.04
CA PHE A 151 0.22 7.12 -17.05
C PHE A 151 1.42 6.73 -17.93
N GLY A 152 1.37 5.57 -18.58
CA GLY A 152 2.43 5.11 -19.47
C GLY A 152 3.68 4.65 -18.74
N SER A 153 3.60 4.31 -17.45
CA SER A 153 4.72 3.75 -16.68
C SER A 153 5.29 2.46 -17.30
N ARG A 154 6.59 2.23 -17.09
CA ARG A 154 7.26 1.00 -17.55
C ARG A 154 7.78 0.25 -16.34
N ALA A 155 7.63 -1.08 -16.32
CA ALA A 155 8.02 -1.90 -15.18
C ALA A 155 9.49 -1.70 -14.75
N GLY A 156 10.41 -1.44 -15.71
CA GLY A 156 11.83 -1.18 -15.41
C GLY A 156 12.11 0.15 -14.71
N ASP A 157 11.17 1.11 -14.78
CA ASP A 157 11.27 2.42 -14.13
C ASP A 157 10.63 2.43 -12.73
N LEU A 158 9.88 1.36 -12.38
CA LEU A 158 9.14 1.27 -11.13
C LEU A 158 10.03 0.84 -9.97
N VAL A 159 9.79 1.44 -8.81
CA VAL A 159 10.30 1.02 -7.51
C VAL A 159 9.12 0.60 -6.66
N ALA A 160 9.22 -0.57 -6.03
CA ALA A 160 8.20 -1.07 -5.12
C ALA A 160 8.79 -1.29 -3.73
N ALA A 161 8.09 -0.80 -2.71
CA ALA A 161 8.39 -1.04 -1.31
C ALA A 161 7.28 -1.91 -0.70
N ILE A 162 7.65 -3.09 -0.19
CA ILE A 162 6.77 -3.97 0.58
C ILE A 162 6.93 -3.58 2.06
N GLY A 163 5.90 -2.96 2.63
CA GLY A 163 5.95 -2.46 4.00
C GLY A 163 5.68 -3.51 5.08
N PRO A 164 5.64 -3.07 6.36
CA PRO A 164 5.40 -3.94 7.49
C PRO A 164 4.10 -4.74 7.36
N SER A 165 4.19 -6.05 7.58
CA SER A 165 3.10 -7.02 7.45
C SER A 165 3.40 -8.27 8.27
N ILE A 166 2.41 -9.16 8.40
CA ILE A 166 2.59 -10.41 9.13
C ILE A 166 3.62 -11.31 8.43
N SER A 167 4.53 -11.89 9.21
CA SER A 167 5.58 -12.77 8.68
C SER A 167 5.08 -14.21 8.54
N ALA A 168 5.70 -14.98 7.63
CA ALA A 168 5.32 -16.37 7.40
C ALA A 168 5.28 -17.24 8.69
N PRO A 169 6.25 -17.17 9.63
CA PRO A 169 6.19 -17.95 10.88
C PRO A 169 5.04 -17.57 11.83
N ARG A 170 4.36 -16.44 11.59
CA ARG A 170 3.26 -15.95 12.42
C ARG A 170 1.91 -15.97 11.70
N TYR A 171 1.88 -16.34 10.42
CA TYR A 171 0.68 -16.30 9.60
C TYR A 171 0.13 -17.70 9.32
N GLU A 172 -0.47 -18.28 10.35
CA GLU A 172 -1.20 -19.54 10.20
C GLU A 172 -2.52 -19.31 9.45
N VAL A 173 -2.77 -20.14 8.45
CA VAL A 173 -3.98 -20.05 7.60
C VAL A 173 -4.59 -21.43 7.43
N GLY A 174 -5.91 -21.46 7.19
CA GLY A 174 -6.60 -22.69 6.86
C GLY A 174 -6.34 -23.15 5.42
N ALA A 175 -6.76 -24.38 5.11
CA ALA A 175 -6.57 -24.99 3.80
C ALA A 175 -7.25 -24.20 2.67
N GLU A 176 -8.31 -23.45 2.97
CA GLU A 176 -9.06 -22.62 2.02
C GLU A 176 -8.19 -21.55 1.35
N VAL A 177 -7.20 -21.01 2.08
CA VAL A 177 -6.28 -20.02 1.51
C VAL A 177 -5.40 -20.70 0.47
N ARG A 178 -4.82 -21.86 0.77
CA ARG A 178 -4.01 -22.62 -0.18
C ARG A 178 -4.80 -23.01 -1.43
N VAL A 179 -6.00 -23.57 -1.25
CA VAL A 179 -6.90 -23.94 -2.37
C VAL A 179 -7.20 -22.73 -3.25
N ARG A 180 -7.37 -21.54 -2.66
CA ARG A 180 -7.56 -20.33 -3.45
C ARG A 180 -6.35 -20.01 -4.30
N PHE A 181 -5.13 -20.13 -3.77
CA PHE A 181 -3.91 -19.88 -4.55
C PHE A 181 -3.66 -20.95 -5.64
N GLU A 182 -4.03 -22.21 -5.42
CA GLU A 182 -4.02 -23.26 -6.45
C GLU A 182 -4.83 -22.87 -7.70
N GLN A 183 -5.94 -22.14 -7.51
CA GLN A 183 -6.80 -21.66 -8.60
C GLN A 183 -6.23 -20.44 -9.35
N THR A 184 -5.11 -19.86 -8.88
CA THR A 184 -4.53 -18.63 -9.47
C THR A 184 -3.43 -18.91 -10.47
N GLY A 185 -3.12 -20.20 -10.75
CA GLY A 185 -2.05 -20.62 -11.64
C GLY A 185 -0.67 -20.67 -10.99
N CYS A 186 -0.60 -20.68 -9.66
CA CYS A 186 0.66 -20.94 -8.94
C CYS A 186 1.16 -22.36 -9.18
N THR A 187 2.47 -22.53 -9.27
CA THR A 187 3.09 -23.83 -9.44
C THR A 187 3.05 -24.62 -8.12
N SER A 188 3.11 -25.95 -8.22
CA SER A 188 3.21 -26.82 -7.04
C SER A 188 4.42 -26.49 -6.15
N GLU A 189 5.53 -26.05 -6.76
CA GLU A 189 6.72 -25.59 -6.05
C GLU A 189 6.45 -24.31 -5.24
N GLN A 190 5.80 -23.31 -5.84
CA GLN A 190 5.40 -22.08 -5.16
C GLN A 190 4.49 -22.37 -3.97
N LEU A 191 3.46 -23.20 -4.19
CA LEU A 191 2.51 -23.56 -3.14
C LEU A 191 3.17 -24.33 -1.99
N THR A 192 4.08 -25.27 -2.31
CA THR A 192 4.82 -26.01 -1.29
C THR A 192 5.70 -25.08 -0.47
N ARG A 193 6.39 -24.14 -1.12
CA ARG A 193 7.24 -23.15 -0.46
C ARG A 193 6.46 -22.18 0.41
N TRP A 194 5.27 -21.74 -0.02
CA TRP A 194 4.49 -20.71 0.70
C TRP A 194 3.63 -21.26 1.83
N PHE A 195 3.17 -22.51 1.70
CA PHE A 195 2.28 -23.16 2.67
C PHE A 195 2.97 -24.29 3.43
N SER A 196 4.31 -24.32 3.47
CA SER A 196 5.06 -25.25 4.30
C SER A 196 4.82 -24.94 5.78
N LYS A 197 4.59 -25.97 6.60
CA LYS A 197 4.69 -25.81 8.06
C LYS A 197 6.14 -25.46 8.38
N ALA A 198 6.34 -24.35 9.08
CA ALA A 198 7.63 -24.00 9.67
C ALA A 198 8.08 -25.05 10.68
#